data_AF-A0A4Y7U352-F1
#
_entry.id   AF-A0A4Y7U352-F1
#
_cell.length_a   1.000
_cell.length_b   1.000
_cell.length_c   1.000
_cell.angle_alpha   90.00
_cell.angle_beta   90.00
_cell.angle_gamma   90.00
#
_symmetry.space_group_name_H-M   'P 1'
#
loop_
_entity.id
_entity.type
_entity.pdbx_description
1 polymer ?
#
loop_
_entity_poly.entity_id
_entity_poly.type
_entity_poly.pdbx_seq_one_letter_code
_entity_poly.pdbx_strand_id
1 'polypeptide(L)' 'MKLKICGMKYPDNILEVGAVLPDYMGFIFYEKSARYFDGTIPELIKTIKKTGVFVDATVDYIMS' A
#
# COMPACT_ATOMS: atom_id res chain seq x y z
N MET A 1 -12.96 -16.01 -1.85
CA MET A 1 -11.54 -15.77 -2.17
C MET A 1 -11.27 -14.28 -2.07
N LYS A 2 -10.08 -13.83 -1.63
CA LYS A 2 -9.73 -12.41 -1.58
C LYS A 2 -8.39 -12.17 -2.28
N LEU A 3 -8.29 -11.08 -3.04
CA LEU A 3 -7.12 -10.69 -3.82
C LEU A 3 -6.38 -9.51 -3.15
N LYS A 4 -5.05 -9.66 -2.98
CA LYS A 4 -4.18 -8.60 -2.49
C LYS A 4 -3.07 -8.31 -3.50
N ILE A 5 -2.87 -7.03 -3.81
CA ILE A 5 -1.75 -6.57 -4.63
C ILE A 5 -0.78 -5.79 -3.73
N CYS A 6 0.52 -6.10 -3.78
CA CYS A 6 1.50 -5.65 -2.79
C CYS A 6 2.66 -4.89 -3.42
N GLY A 7 3.24 -3.94 -2.68
CA GLY A 7 4.41 -3.16 -3.12
C GLY A 7 4.03 -2.07 -4.10
N MET A 8 2.88 -1.44 -3.89
CA MET A 8 2.45 -0.28 -4.66
C MET A 8 3.32 0.92 -4.30
N LYS A 9 3.88 1.55 -5.34
CA LYS A 9 4.80 2.69 -5.22
C LYS A 9 4.37 3.88 -6.06
N TYR A 10 4.04 3.61 -7.33
CA TYR A 10 3.77 4.66 -8.32
C TYR A 10 2.27 5.03 -8.34
N PRO A 11 1.91 6.33 -8.30
CA PRO A 11 0.52 6.79 -8.32
C PRO A 11 -0.31 6.23 -9.48
N ASP A 12 0.22 6.23 -10.70
CA ASP A 12 -0.49 5.75 -11.88
C ASP A 12 -0.85 4.27 -11.75
N ASN A 13 0.11 3.45 -11.30
CA ASN A 13 -0.11 2.03 -11.04
C ASN A 13 -1.14 1.81 -9.92
N ILE A 14 -1.13 2.64 -8.88
CA ILE A 14 -2.13 2.58 -7.80
C ILE A 14 -3.54 2.84 -8.35
N LEU A 15 -3.70 3.80 -9.25
CA LEU A 15 -4.99 4.14 -9.86
C LEU A 15 -5.46 3.04 -10.82
N GLU A 16 -4.57 2.55 -11.70
CA GLU A 16 -4.87 1.46 -12.64
C GLU A 16 -5.27 0.17 -11.91
N VAL A 17 -4.50 -0.21 -10.89
CA VAL A 17 -4.82 -1.39 -10.06
C VAL A 17 -6.07 -1.13 -9.22
N GLY A 18 -6.30 0.11 -8.78
CA GLY A 18 -7.54 0.48 -8.09
C GLY A 18 -8.78 0.28 -8.95
N ALA A 19 -8.68 0.48 -10.27
CA ALA A 19 -9.78 0.30 -11.20
C ALA A 19 -10.23 -1.16 -11.34
N VAL A 20 -9.36 -2.14 -11.06
CA VAL A 20 -9.71 -3.57 -11.08
C VAL A 20 -10.22 -4.11 -9.74
N LEU A 21 -10.44 -3.22 -8.76
CA LEU A 21 -11.12 -3.51 -7.48
C LEU A 21 -10.55 -4.72 -6.70
N PRO A 22 -9.24 -4.76 -6.37
CA PRO A 22 -8.72 -5.78 -5.47
C PRO A 22 -9.29 -5.61 -4.05
N ASP A 23 -9.39 -6.69 -3.29
CA ASP A 23 -9.82 -6.60 -1.88
C ASP A 23 -8.82 -5.80 -1.03
N TYR A 24 -7.52 -5.93 -1.33
CA TYR A 24 -6.45 -5.29 -0.57
C TYR A 24 -5.36 -4.70 -1.46
N MET A 25 -4.83 -3.56 -1.03
CA MET A 25 -3.68 -2.90 -1.63
C MET A 25 -2.59 -2.67 -0.57
N GLY A 26 -1.36 -3.07 -0.88
CA GLY A 26 -0.23 -3.07 0.07
C GLY A 26 0.84 -2.05 -0.27
N PHE A 27 1.17 -1.21 0.71
CA PHE A 27 2.24 -0.22 0.69
C PHE A 27 3.36 -0.68 1.62
N ILE A 28 4.62 -0.47 1.23
CA ILE A 28 5.78 -0.95 1.98
C ILE A 28 6.49 0.23 2.63
N PHE A 29 6.45 0.30 3.94
CA PHE A 29 7.09 1.33 4.77
C PHE A 29 8.40 0.79 5.38
N TYR A 30 9.23 0.20 4.51
CA TYR A 30 10.57 -0.27 4.85
C TYR A 30 11.57 0.28 3.84
N GLU A 31 12.39 1.24 4.26
CA GLU A 31 13.28 2.04 3.39
C GLU A 31 14.25 1.20 2.55
N LYS A 32 14.69 0.05 3.08
CA LYS A 32 15.60 -0.86 2.37
C LYS A 32 14.90 -1.66 1.25
N SER A 33 13.58 -1.55 1.11
CA SER A 33 12.85 -2.16 0.00
C SER A 33 12.95 -1.31 -1.26
N ALA A 34 13.22 -1.93 -2.41
CA ALA A 34 13.12 -1.25 -3.71
C ALA A 34 11.72 -0.67 -3.99
N ARG A 35 10.70 -1.21 -3.30
CA ARG A 35 9.29 -0.80 -3.36
C ARG A 35 8.86 0.04 -2.16
N TYR A 36 9.82 0.66 -1.46
CA TYR A 36 9.53 1.62 -0.40
C TYR A 36 8.58 2.70 -0.91
N PHE A 37 7.55 2.99 -0.11
CA PHE A 37 6.51 3.96 -0.39
C PHE A 37 6.67 5.17 0.54
N ASP A 38 6.96 6.31 -0.06
CA ASP A 38 7.20 7.61 0.58
C ASP A 38 6.28 8.72 0.06
N GLY A 39 5.29 8.36 -0.77
CA GLY A 39 4.37 9.29 -1.41
C GLY A 39 3.01 9.39 -0.75
N THR A 40 2.11 10.15 -1.37
CA THR A 40 0.71 10.23 -0.97
C THR A 40 -0.10 9.16 -1.70
N ILE A 41 -0.92 8.40 -0.97
CA ILE A 41 -1.82 7.42 -1.57
C ILE A 41 -2.95 8.21 -2.28
N PRO A 42 -3.14 8.04 -3.61
CA PRO A 42 -4.25 8.64 -4.33
C PRO A 42 -5.61 8.27 -3.72
N GLU A 43 -6.65 9.04 -4.06
CA GLU A 43 -8.00 8.67 -3.68
C GLU A 43 -8.39 7.36 -4.36
N LEU A 44 -8.75 6.37 -3.55
CA LEU A 44 -9.15 5.03 -3.99
C LEU A 44 -10.57 4.75 -3.54
N ILE A 45 -11.26 3.89 -4.29
CA ILE A 45 -12.61 3.44 -3.94
C ILE A 45 -12.59 2.81 -2.55
N LYS A 46 -13.56 3.19 -1.71
CA LYS A 46 -13.64 2.80 -0.28
C LYS A 46 -13.72 1.28 -0.05
N THR A 47 -14.04 0.50 -1.07
CA THR A 47 -14.08 -0.97 -1.01
C THR A 47 -12.70 -1.61 -0.90
N ILE A 48 -11.66 -0.94 -1.39
CA ILE A 48 -10.28 -1.43 -1.38
C ILE A 48 -9.66 -1.18 0.00
N LYS A 49 -9.21 -2.25 0.67
CA LYS A 49 -8.55 -2.14 1.98
C LYS A 49 -7.07 -1.83 1.82
N LYS A 50 -6.62 -0.71 2.35
CA LYS A 50 -5.21 -0.31 2.38
C LYS A 50 -4.47 -1.08 3.48
N THR A 51 -3.26 -1.55 3.20
CA THR A 51 -2.41 -2.31 4.14
C THR A 51 -0.99 -1.77 4.11
N GLY A 52 -0.34 -1.68 5.27
CA GLY A 52 1.06 -1.28 5.40
C GLY A 52 1.94 -2.48 5.76
N VAL A 53 3.15 -2.53 5.20
CA VAL A 53 4.19 -3.51 5.56
C VAL A 53 5.33 -2.77 6.26
N PHE A 54 5.63 -3.20 7.47
CA PHE A 54 6.69 -2.66 8.32
C PHE A 54 7.62 -3.81 8.72
N VAL A 55 8.92 -3.56 8.76
CA VAL A 55 9.93 -4.56 9.12
C VAL A 55 10.73 -4.02 10.30
N ASP A 56 10.63 -4.69 11.45
CA ASP A 56 11.28 -4.32 12.71
C ASP A 56 11.08 -2.85 13.14
N ALA A 57 9.96 -2.24 12.71
CA ALA A 57 9.61 -0.88 13.09
C ALA A 57 9.06 -0.82 14.52
N THR A 58 9.24 0.31 15.19
CA THR A 58 8.63 0.55 16.50
C THR A 58 7.12 0.66 16.37
N VAL A 59 6.39 0.31 17.44
CA VAL A 59 4.93 0.45 17.47
C VAL A 59 4.53 1.92 17.26
N ASP A 60 5.29 2.85 17.84
CA ASP A 60 5.04 4.29 17.66
C ASP A 60 5.09 4.72 16.18
N TYR A 61 6.03 4.18 15.40
CA TYR A 61 6.13 4.44 13.95
C TYR A 61 4.98 3.80 13.15
N ILE A 62 4.47 2.64 13.60
CA ILE A 62 3.36 1.96 12.92
C ILE A 62 2.02 2.68 13.17
N MET A 63 1.87 3.33 14.33
CA MET A 63 0.63 3.98 14.75
C MET A 63 0.55 5.48 14.45
N SER A 64 1.64 6.11 14.01
CA SER A 64 1.68 7.52 13.58
C SER A 64 0.96 7.74 12.25
#